data_AF-A0A955PF41-F1
#
_entry.id   AF-A0A955PF41-F1
#
_cell.length_a   1.000
_cell.length_b   1.000
_cell.length_c   1.000
_cell.angle_alpha   90.00
_cell.angle_beta   90.00
_cell.angle_gamma   90.00
#
_symmetry.space_group_name_H-M   'P 1'
#
loop_
_entity.id
_entity.type
_entity.pdbx_description
1 polymer ?
#
loop_
_entity_poly.entity_id
_entity_poly.type
_entity_poly.pdbx_seq_one_letter_code
_entity_poly.pdbx_strand_id
1 'polypeptide(L)'
;MNNKEFPLTREQVRFYRQNGYIQLHNVLSPQEVSELRKILTRAVKDRKKKFDPTQIQFTDDYQKVFTQVVNLWQDYEEIQPYIHSPKLAEIARRLVGCRSIRLWHDHALIKPGRDGVETKWHQDFPYWPMNEPGALSCWIALDDVNEKNGCLSFIPGSHQKGRLKPVSLTNRQNIFRQAGMKKRDIQPVAMEMKAGSCTFHDGNTFH
;
A
#
# COMPACT_ATOMS: atom_id res chain seq x y z
N MET A 1 -19.32 6.26 3.32
CA MET A 1 -18.60 7.26 2.50
C MET A 1 -19.60 8.22 1.86
N ASN A 2 -19.59 9.49 2.25
CA ASN A 2 -20.62 10.47 1.85
C ASN A 2 -20.36 11.15 0.50
N ASN A 3 -19.17 11.00 -0.07
CA ASN A 3 -18.86 11.46 -1.43
C ASN A 3 -18.47 10.25 -2.31
N LYS A 4 -19.24 10.03 -3.37
CA LYS A 4 -19.05 8.90 -4.29
C LYS A 4 -17.94 9.14 -5.32
N GLU A 5 -17.53 10.39 -5.53
CA GLU A 5 -16.60 10.75 -6.59
C GLU A 5 -15.40 11.54 -6.09
N PHE A 6 -14.22 11.22 -6.64
CA PHE A 6 -12.99 11.98 -6.47
C PHE A 6 -12.65 12.61 -7.83
N PRO A 7 -12.35 13.93 -7.90
CA PRO A 7 -12.13 14.63 -9.17
C PRO A 7 -10.75 14.32 -9.77
N LEU A 8 -10.53 13.07 -10.17
CA LEU A 8 -9.28 12.63 -10.78
C LEU A 8 -9.13 13.27 -12.17
N THR A 9 -8.02 13.96 -12.42
CA THR A 9 -7.77 14.65 -13.70
C THR A 9 -7.12 13.72 -14.72
N ARG A 10 -7.15 14.11 -16.01
CA ARG A 10 -6.43 13.38 -17.06
C ARG A 10 -4.92 13.44 -16.86
N GLU A 11 -4.40 14.54 -16.31
CA GLU A 11 -2.99 14.73 -15.98
C GLU A 11 -2.54 13.77 -14.88
N GLN A 12 -3.35 13.62 -13.82
CA GLN A 12 -3.10 12.65 -12.76
C GLN A 12 -3.06 11.21 -13.29
N VAL A 13 -3.97 10.84 -14.20
CA VAL A 13 -3.94 9.53 -14.86
C VAL A 13 -2.67 9.35 -15.69
N ARG A 14 -2.25 10.37 -16.46
CA ARG A 14 -0.98 10.32 -17.21
C ARG A 14 0.23 10.19 -16.30
N PHE A 15 0.25 10.94 -15.19
CA PHE A 15 1.31 10.88 -14.20
C PHE A 15 1.47 9.47 -13.65
N TYR A 16 0.39 8.83 -13.22
CA TYR A 16 0.42 7.45 -12.74
C TYR A 16 0.98 6.49 -13.77
N ARG A 17 0.52 6.56 -15.02
CA ARG A 17 0.97 5.64 -16.08
C ARG A 17 2.46 5.80 -16.41
N GLN A 18 2.95 7.04 -16.35
CA GLN A 18 4.36 7.34 -16.60
C GLN A 18 5.26 6.93 -15.43
N ASN A 19 4.81 7.14 -14.19
CA ASN A 19 5.65 7.01 -13.00
C ASN A 19 5.42 5.73 -12.19
N GLY A 20 4.33 5.02 -12.43
CA GLY A 20 3.95 3.80 -11.69
C GLY A 20 3.22 4.07 -10.37
N TYR A 21 3.15 5.33 -9.93
CA TYR A 21 2.47 5.71 -8.70
C TYR A 21 1.78 7.07 -8.80
N ILE A 22 0.90 7.37 -7.86
CA ILE A 22 0.31 8.70 -7.66
C ILE A 22 -0.07 8.89 -6.19
N GLN A 23 0.11 10.11 -5.69
CA GLN A 23 -0.38 10.57 -4.39
C GLN A 23 -1.64 11.41 -4.58
N LEU A 24 -2.69 11.12 -3.81
CA LEU A 24 -3.96 11.83 -3.82
C LEU A 24 -4.31 12.28 -2.41
N HIS A 25 -4.61 13.58 -2.26
CA HIS A 25 -4.90 14.17 -0.95
C HIS A 25 -6.40 14.19 -0.65
N ASN A 26 -6.75 14.15 0.64
CA ASN A 26 -8.12 14.32 1.14
C ASN A 26 -9.12 13.33 0.49
N VAL A 27 -8.70 12.09 0.28
CA VAL A 27 -9.54 11.05 -0.31
C VAL A 27 -10.57 10.57 0.69
N LEU A 28 -10.21 10.43 1.96
CA LEU A 28 -11.13 10.25 3.08
C LEU A 28 -11.29 11.56 3.86
N SER A 29 -12.50 11.80 4.36
CA SER A 29 -12.75 12.91 5.28
C SER A 29 -12.13 12.66 6.67
N PRO A 30 -11.91 13.70 7.49
CA PRO A 30 -11.45 13.52 8.88
C PRO A 30 -12.36 12.60 9.71
N GLN A 31 -13.67 12.62 9.46
CA GLN A 31 -14.65 11.75 10.11
C GLN A 31 -14.46 10.30 9.66
N GLU A 32 -14.35 10.05 8.36
CA GLU A 32 -14.08 8.72 7.78
C GLU A 32 -12.77 8.13 8.31
N VAL A 33 -11.72 8.95 8.42
CA VAL A 33 -10.45 8.56 9.04
C VAL A 33 -10.64 8.18 10.51
N SER A 34 -11.33 9.02 11.29
CA SER A 34 -11.56 8.75 12.71
C SER A 34 -12.33 7.45 12.95
N GLU A 35 -13.39 7.21 12.18
CA GLU A 35 -14.19 6.00 12.23
C GLU A 35 -13.37 4.76 11.87
N LEU A 36 -12.68 4.79 10.71
CA LEU A 36 -11.88 3.67 10.24
C LEU A 36 -10.74 3.33 11.21
N ARG A 37 -10.10 4.34 11.83
CA ARG A 37 -9.10 4.12 12.88
C ARG A 37 -9.66 3.36 14.08
N LYS A 38 -10.84 3.73 14.57
CA LYS A 38 -11.48 3.05 15.71
C LYS A 38 -11.77 1.58 15.37
N ILE A 39 -12.34 1.34 14.19
CA ILE A 39 -12.66 -0.02 13.71
C ILE A 39 -11.39 -0.86 13.60
N LEU A 40 -10.35 -0.37 12.92
CA LEU A 40 -9.10 -1.10 12.75
C LEU A 40 -8.33 -1.32 14.05
N THR A 41 -8.33 -0.35 14.97
CA THR A 41 -7.69 -0.51 16.29
C THR A 41 -8.30 -1.67 17.07
N ARG A 42 -9.64 -1.76 17.07
CA ARG A 42 -10.37 -2.87 17.69
C ARG A 42 -10.08 -4.18 16.94
N ALA A 43 -10.24 -4.19 15.62
CA ALA A 43 -10.08 -5.39 14.79
C ALA A 43 -8.68 -6.00 14.90
N VAL A 44 -7.63 -5.18 14.85
CA VAL A 44 -6.25 -5.64 15.01
C VAL A 44 -6.00 -6.20 16.42
N LYS A 45 -6.53 -5.54 17.46
CA LYS A 45 -6.39 -6.02 18.85
C LYS A 45 -7.09 -7.37 19.04
N ASP A 46 -8.30 -7.51 18.52
CA ASP A 46 -9.10 -8.73 18.65
C ASP A 46 -8.50 -9.88 17.84
N ARG A 47 -8.03 -9.59 16.62
CA ARG A 47 -7.29 -10.55 15.80
C ARG A 47 -6.02 -11.01 16.52
N LYS A 48 -5.19 -10.10 17.04
CA LYS A 48 -3.98 -10.46 17.80
C LYS A 48 -4.25 -11.39 18.99
N LYS A 49 -5.37 -11.21 19.70
CA LYS A 49 -5.75 -12.07 20.84
C LYS A 49 -6.19 -13.47 20.42
N LYS A 50 -6.84 -13.58 19.26
CA LYS A 50 -7.35 -14.86 18.73
C LYS A 50 -6.28 -15.69 18.03
N PHE A 51 -5.09 -15.13 17.82
CA PHE A 51 -4.03 -15.80 17.09
C PHE A 51 -3.19 -16.68 18.01
N ASP A 52 -2.99 -17.92 17.56
CA ASP A 52 -2.04 -18.86 18.13
C ASP A 52 -0.62 -18.48 17.64
N PRO A 53 0.32 -18.13 18.54
CA PRO A 53 1.71 -17.81 18.18
C PRO A 53 2.43 -18.93 17.43
N THR A 54 1.97 -20.19 17.55
CA THR A 54 2.59 -21.35 16.89
C THR A 54 2.27 -21.46 15.39
N GLN A 55 1.26 -20.73 14.90
CA GLN A 55 0.86 -20.76 13.49
C GLN A 55 1.57 -19.72 12.62
N ILE A 56 2.50 -18.94 13.19
CA ILE A 56 3.23 -17.90 12.47
C ILE A 56 4.66 -18.39 12.18
N GLN A 57 4.96 -18.66 10.90
CA GLN A 57 6.32 -18.76 10.36
C GLN A 57 6.90 -17.38 9.95
N PHE A 58 6.48 -16.29 10.59
CA PHE A 58 7.19 -15.02 10.47
C PHE A 58 8.25 -14.98 11.56
N THR A 59 9.51 -15.08 11.17
CA THR A 59 10.67 -14.87 12.05
C THR A 59 10.50 -13.57 12.84
N ASP A 60 10.96 -13.51 14.09
CA ASP A 60 10.88 -12.34 14.99
C ASP A 60 11.29 -11.00 14.32
N ASP A 61 12.15 -11.05 13.30
CA ASP A 61 12.59 -9.89 12.54
C ASP A 61 11.52 -9.25 11.63
N TYR A 62 10.51 -10.01 11.16
CA TYR A 62 9.42 -9.48 10.33
C TYR A 62 8.43 -8.64 11.16
N GLN A 63 8.18 -9.04 12.41
CA GLN A 63 7.30 -8.30 13.32
C GLN A 63 7.88 -6.95 13.75
N LYS A 64 9.21 -6.77 13.64
CA LYS A 64 9.88 -5.48 13.86
C LYS A 64 9.65 -4.49 12.70
N VAL A 65 9.22 -4.94 11.52
CA VAL A 65 8.95 -4.06 10.37
C VAL A 65 7.56 -3.42 10.50
N PHE A 66 6.52 -4.24 10.70
CA PHE A 66 5.18 -3.80 11.07
C PHE A 66 4.34 -4.98 11.59
N THR A 67 3.32 -4.67 12.40
CA THR A 67 2.18 -5.58 12.55
C THR A 67 1.37 -5.56 11.25
N GLN A 68 1.25 -6.72 10.62
CA GLN A 68 0.41 -6.94 9.44
C GLN A 68 -0.80 -7.77 9.83
N VAL A 69 -1.99 -7.30 9.47
CA VAL A 69 -3.20 -8.12 9.56
C VAL A 69 -3.92 -8.06 8.23
N VAL A 70 -4.14 -9.24 7.63
CA VAL A 70 -4.70 -9.38 6.29
C VAL A 70 -6.17 -9.82 6.32
N ASN A 71 -6.94 -9.40 5.31
CA ASN A 71 -8.33 -9.80 5.09
C ASN A 71 -9.28 -9.45 6.24
N LEU A 72 -9.06 -8.32 6.91
CA LEU A 72 -9.93 -7.85 7.99
C LEU A 72 -11.36 -7.59 7.48
N TRP A 73 -11.55 -7.22 6.21
CA TRP A 73 -12.87 -7.01 5.63
C TRP A 73 -13.78 -8.26 5.66
N GLN A 74 -13.19 -9.46 5.75
CA GLN A 74 -13.93 -10.72 5.82
C GLN A 74 -14.51 -10.99 7.22
N ASP A 75 -13.86 -10.47 8.26
CA ASP A 75 -14.22 -10.72 9.66
C ASP A 75 -14.96 -9.55 10.31
N TYR A 76 -14.80 -8.33 9.76
CA TYR A 76 -15.33 -7.10 10.33
C TYR A 76 -16.12 -6.33 9.27
N GLU A 77 -17.44 -6.51 9.27
CA GLU A 77 -18.36 -5.89 8.31
C GLU A 77 -18.25 -4.36 8.29
N GLU A 78 -17.90 -3.73 9.41
CA GLU A 78 -17.76 -2.26 9.48
C GLU A 78 -16.59 -1.72 8.63
N ILE A 79 -15.65 -2.58 8.20
CA ILE A 79 -14.55 -2.24 7.29
C ILE A 79 -15.00 -2.26 5.83
N GLN A 80 -16.02 -3.07 5.48
CA GLN A 80 -16.45 -3.28 4.10
C GLN A 80 -16.82 -1.99 3.35
N PRO A 81 -17.50 -0.99 3.96
CA PRO A 81 -17.79 0.26 3.28
C PRO A 81 -16.53 0.99 2.79
N TYR A 82 -15.39 0.80 3.46
CA TYR A 82 -14.10 1.40 3.11
C TYR A 82 -13.38 0.60 2.03
N ILE A 83 -13.35 -0.72 2.18
CA ILE A 83 -12.65 -1.63 1.27
C ILE A 83 -13.38 -1.79 -0.07
N HIS A 84 -14.71 -1.78 -0.07
CA HIS A 84 -15.55 -1.81 -1.26
C HIS A 84 -15.96 -0.40 -1.74
N SER A 85 -15.16 0.61 -1.44
CA SER A 85 -15.41 2.00 -1.84
C SER A 85 -15.59 2.15 -3.35
N PRO A 86 -16.76 2.62 -3.82
CA PRO A 86 -16.93 2.96 -5.24
C PRO A 86 -15.97 4.07 -5.67
N LYS A 87 -15.68 5.03 -4.78
CA LYS A 87 -14.74 6.13 -5.00
C LYS A 87 -13.32 5.62 -5.27
N LEU A 88 -12.80 4.71 -4.42
CA LEU A 88 -11.46 4.14 -4.62
C LEU A 88 -11.42 3.22 -5.84
N ALA A 89 -12.47 2.43 -6.06
CA ALA A 89 -12.58 1.55 -7.23
C ALA A 89 -12.56 2.35 -8.54
N GLU A 90 -13.27 3.47 -8.60
CA GLU A 90 -13.30 4.34 -9.79
C GLU A 90 -11.94 5.01 -10.03
N ILE A 91 -11.24 5.46 -8.98
CA ILE A 91 -9.87 5.97 -9.11
C ILE A 91 -8.97 4.87 -9.71
N ALA A 92 -8.91 3.69 -9.09
CA ALA A 92 -8.09 2.57 -9.55
C ALA A 92 -8.39 2.19 -11.01
N ARG A 93 -9.68 2.08 -11.36
CA ARG A 93 -10.15 1.76 -12.70
C ARG A 93 -9.64 2.78 -13.73
N ARG A 94 -9.72 4.07 -13.42
CA ARG A 94 -9.27 5.14 -14.32
C ARG A 94 -7.75 5.21 -14.46
N LEU A 95 -7.01 4.98 -13.37
CA LEU A 95 -5.55 4.94 -13.37
C LEU A 95 -5.04 3.82 -14.30
N VAL A 96 -5.53 2.60 -14.10
CA VAL A 96 -5.17 1.42 -14.92
C VAL A 96 -5.76 1.48 -16.33
N GLY A 97 -6.94 2.09 -16.48
CA GLY A 97 -7.67 2.13 -17.76
C GLY A 97 -8.46 0.84 -18.04
N CYS A 98 -8.98 0.18 -17.01
CA CYS A 98 -9.77 -1.05 -17.16
C CYS A 98 -11.29 -0.79 -17.07
N ARG A 99 -12.09 -1.84 -17.29
CA ARG A 99 -13.55 -1.79 -17.13
C ARG A 99 -13.99 -1.98 -15.68
N SER A 100 -13.25 -2.75 -14.90
CA SER A 100 -13.60 -3.11 -13.53
C SER A 100 -12.36 -3.47 -12.71
N ILE A 101 -12.44 -3.25 -11.40
CA ILE A 101 -11.43 -3.65 -10.42
C ILE A 101 -12.03 -4.71 -9.50
N ARG A 102 -11.23 -5.72 -9.16
CA ARG A 102 -11.57 -6.73 -8.16
C ARG A 102 -10.63 -6.57 -6.96
N LEU A 103 -11.21 -6.51 -5.76
CA LEU A 103 -10.44 -6.60 -4.53
C LEU A 103 -9.85 -8.01 -4.39
N TRP A 104 -8.57 -8.10 -4.10
CA TRP A 104 -7.93 -9.37 -3.75
C TRP A 104 -7.73 -9.52 -2.24
N HIS A 105 -7.07 -8.56 -1.60
CA HIS A 105 -6.92 -8.52 -0.14
C HIS A 105 -6.87 -7.09 0.41
N ASP A 106 -7.04 -6.95 1.72
CA ASP A 106 -6.72 -5.73 2.46
C ASP A 106 -5.69 -6.02 3.55
N HIS A 107 -4.96 -4.97 3.95
CA HIS A 107 -3.92 -5.05 4.96
C HIS A 107 -4.04 -3.89 5.93
N ALA A 108 -4.11 -4.18 7.23
CA ALA A 108 -3.76 -3.22 8.26
C ALA A 108 -2.26 -3.31 8.53
N LEU A 109 -1.55 -2.20 8.29
CA LEU A 109 -0.10 -2.08 8.46
C LEU A 109 0.18 -1.10 9.60
N ILE A 110 0.72 -1.60 10.72
CA ILE A 110 1.05 -0.77 11.89
C ILE A 110 2.54 -0.86 12.15
N LYS A 111 3.28 0.22 11.87
CA LYS A 111 4.70 0.29 12.23
C LYS A 111 4.84 0.48 13.75
N PRO A 112 5.66 -0.34 14.44
CA PRO A 112 6.08 0.00 15.80
C PRO A 112 6.89 1.30 15.73
N GLY A 113 6.75 2.17 16.73
CA GLY A 113 7.33 3.51 16.73
C GLY A 113 8.86 3.55 16.61
N ARG A 114 9.57 3.85 17.71
CA ARG A 114 11.03 4.11 17.65
C ARG A 114 11.88 2.89 17.26
N ASP A 115 11.33 1.68 17.37
CA ASP A 115 12.05 0.43 17.15
C ASP A 115 11.71 -0.24 15.79
N GLY A 116 11.00 0.48 14.91
CA GLY A 116 10.65 -0.01 13.58
C GLY A 116 11.83 -0.08 12.63
N VAL A 117 11.90 -1.15 11.83
CA VAL A 117 12.90 -1.30 10.76
C VAL A 117 12.31 -0.82 9.43
N GLU A 118 13.13 -0.19 8.57
CA GLU A 118 12.72 0.17 7.22
C GLU A 118 12.27 -1.05 6.42
N THR A 119 11.18 -0.90 5.66
CA THR A 119 10.80 -1.89 4.64
C THR A 119 11.78 -1.75 3.47
N LYS A 120 12.42 -2.85 3.08
CA LYS A 120 13.39 -2.84 1.99
C LYS A 120 12.69 -2.68 0.64
N TRP A 121 13.34 -1.97 -0.28
CA TRP A 121 12.87 -1.77 -1.65
C TRP A 121 12.42 -3.07 -2.32
N HIS A 122 11.18 -3.09 -2.79
CA HIS A 122 10.56 -4.27 -3.36
C HIS A 122 9.47 -3.93 -4.39
N GLN A 123 8.93 -4.97 -5.02
CA GLN A 123 7.69 -4.93 -5.80
C GLN A 123 6.65 -5.74 -5.06
N ASP A 124 5.37 -5.35 -5.12
CA ASP A 124 4.31 -6.16 -4.54
C ASP A 124 3.98 -7.39 -5.40
N PHE A 125 3.92 -7.20 -6.73
CA PHE A 125 3.44 -8.19 -7.69
C PHE A 125 4.11 -9.57 -7.58
N PRO A 126 5.44 -9.68 -7.34
CA PRO A 126 6.09 -10.98 -7.17
C PRO A 126 5.51 -11.85 -6.06
N TYR A 127 4.92 -11.27 -5.01
CA TYR A 127 4.32 -11.99 -3.89
C TYR A 127 2.85 -12.35 -4.10
N TRP A 128 2.25 -11.88 -5.19
CA TRP A 128 0.85 -12.10 -5.48
C TRP A 128 0.70 -13.37 -6.32
N PRO A 129 -0.23 -14.29 -5.97
CA PRO A 129 -0.52 -15.51 -6.72
C PRO A 129 -1.39 -15.18 -7.95
N MET A 130 -1.00 -14.16 -8.70
CA MET A 130 -1.68 -13.67 -9.90
C MET A 130 -0.66 -13.34 -11.00
N ASN A 131 -1.12 -13.36 -12.24
CA ASN A 131 -0.28 -13.12 -13.42
C ASN A 131 -0.83 -12.00 -14.31
N GLU A 132 -2.01 -11.49 -14.00
CA GLU A 132 -2.72 -10.49 -14.76
C GLU A 132 -2.07 -9.11 -14.61
N PRO A 133 -1.77 -8.42 -15.72
CA PRO A 133 -1.20 -7.08 -15.67
C PRO A 133 -2.20 -6.06 -15.09
N GLY A 134 -1.67 -4.95 -14.56
CA GLY A 134 -2.49 -3.84 -14.07
C GLY A 134 -3.01 -4.01 -12.63
N ALA A 135 -2.51 -5.01 -11.90
CA ALA A 135 -2.72 -5.09 -10.46
C ALA A 135 -1.99 -3.93 -9.75
N LEU A 136 -2.68 -3.30 -8.80
CA LEU A 136 -2.17 -2.15 -8.05
C LEU A 136 -2.56 -2.24 -6.59
N SER A 137 -1.84 -1.47 -5.77
CA SER A 137 -2.12 -1.26 -4.36
C SER A 137 -2.70 0.14 -4.16
N CYS A 138 -3.62 0.28 -3.21
CA CYS A 138 -4.07 1.57 -2.66
C CYS A 138 -3.64 1.62 -1.20
N TRP A 139 -2.70 2.50 -0.87
CA TRP A 139 -2.23 2.68 0.49
C TRP A 139 -2.84 3.95 1.08
N ILE A 140 -3.61 3.83 2.16
CA ILE A 140 -4.35 4.95 2.76
C ILE A 140 -3.68 5.35 4.07
N ALA A 141 -3.31 6.62 4.19
CA ALA A 141 -2.76 7.20 5.40
C ALA A 141 -3.88 7.35 6.44
N LEU A 142 -3.80 6.63 7.57
CA LEU A 142 -4.71 6.85 8.71
C LEU A 142 -4.09 7.79 9.77
N ASP A 143 -2.79 8.02 9.66
CA ASP A 143 -2.02 9.00 10.41
C ASP A 143 -1.34 9.95 9.43
N ASP A 144 -0.97 11.14 9.90
CA ASP A 144 -0.03 11.98 9.17
C ASP A 144 1.28 11.20 9.03
N VAL A 145 1.80 11.08 7.81
CA VAL A 145 3.04 10.38 7.52
C VAL A 145 4.09 11.29 6.90
N ASN A 146 5.33 11.09 7.31
CA ASN A 146 6.53 11.77 6.84
C ASN A 146 7.71 10.81 6.89
N GLU A 147 8.89 11.27 6.46
CA GLU A 147 10.09 10.42 6.46
C GLU A 147 10.47 9.89 7.85
N LYS A 148 10.13 10.65 8.92
CA LYS A 148 10.50 10.29 10.31
C LYS A 148 9.64 9.19 10.91
N ASN A 149 8.40 9.02 10.43
CA ASN A 149 7.50 7.95 10.87
C ASN A 149 7.20 6.92 9.78
N GLY A 150 7.93 6.98 8.67
CA GLY A 150 8.00 5.92 7.68
C GLY A 150 6.94 5.99 6.60
N CYS A 151 6.73 7.15 5.99
CA CYS A 151 5.98 7.28 4.74
C CYS A 151 6.55 6.37 3.64
N LEU A 152 5.73 6.05 2.63
CA LEU A 152 6.21 5.33 1.45
C LEU A 152 7.18 6.22 0.65
N SER A 153 8.08 5.56 -0.09
CA SER A 153 8.88 6.21 -1.13
C SER A 153 8.74 5.42 -2.41
N PHE A 154 8.80 6.08 -3.56
CA PHE A 154 8.70 5.41 -4.86
C PHE A 154 9.89 5.75 -5.75
N ILE A 155 10.23 4.84 -6.66
CA ILE A 155 11.14 5.11 -7.77
C ILE A 155 10.32 5.40 -9.03
N PRO A 156 10.29 6.64 -9.52
CA PRO A 156 9.52 6.99 -10.71
C PRO A 156 9.87 6.13 -11.93
N GLY A 157 8.85 5.52 -12.53
CA GLY A 157 8.98 4.74 -13.77
C GLY A 157 9.55 3.33 -13.59
N SER A 158 9.83 2.89 -12.35
CA SER A 158 10.46 1.58 -12.13
C SER A 158 9.55 0.40 -12.49
N HIS A 159 8.22 0.58 -12.53
CA HIS A 159 7.26 -0.43 -12.98
C HIS A 159 7.54 -0.90 -14.42
N GLN A 160 8.17 -0.06 -15.24
CA GLN A 160 8.57 -0.40 -16.61
C GLN A 160 9.68 -1.46 -16.67
N LYS A 161 10.34 -1.78 -15.55
CA LYS A 161 11.27 -2.93 -15.45
C LYS A 161 10.55 -4.28 -15.50
N GLY A 162 9.22 -4.29 -15.41
CA GLY A 162 8.43 -5.51 -15.36
C GLY A 162 8.60 -6.27 -14.05
N ARG A 163 8.02 -7.46 -13.98
CA ARG A 163 8.05 -8.32 -12.78
C ARG A 163 9.44 -8.91 -12.57
N LEU A 164 10.05 -8.58 -11.43
CA LEU A 164 11.32 -9.17 -10.98
C LEU A 164 11.07 -10.35 -10.04
N LYS A 165 12.13 -11.09 -9.70
CA LYS A 165 12.05 -12.14 -8.66
C LYS A 165 11.80 -11.49 -7.29
N PRO A 166 11.04 -12.14 -6.40
CA PRO A 166 10.80 -11.61 -5.06
C PRO A 166 12.12 -11.45 -4.30
N VAL A 167 12.23 -10.35 -3.56
CA VAL A 167 13.35 -10.07 -2.65
C VAL A 167 12.97 -10.40 -1.22
N SER A 168 13.93 -10.54 -0.31
CA SER A 168 13.61 -10.62 1.11
C SER A 168 13.33 -9.22 1.64
N LEU A 169 12.21 -9.04 2.35
CA LEU A 169 11.86 -7.76 2.98
C LEU A 169 12.69 -7.47 4.24
N THR A 170 13.38 -8.48 4.79
CA THR A 170 14.17 -8.40 6.01
C THR A 170 15.68 -8.56 5.78
N ASN A 171 16.10 -9.19 4.68
CA ASN A 171 17.52 -9.42 4.34
C ASN A 171 17.98 -8.57 3.15
N ARG A 172 19.30 -8.37 3.00
CA ARG A 172 19.97 -7.46 2.03
C ARG A 172 19.92 -7.94 0.57
N GLN A 173 18.74 -8.26 0.05
CA GLN A 173 18.57 -8.38 -1.40
C GLN A 173 18.35 -7.00 -2.00
N ASN A 174 19.10 -6.68 -3.05
CA ASN A 174 19.06 -5.37 -3.68
C ASN A 174 18.33 -5.47 -5.02
N ILE A 175 17.06 -5.07 -5.03
CA ILE A 175 16.22 -5.06 -6.24
C ILE A 175 16.80 -4.17 -7.34
N PHE A 176 17.52 -3.09 -7.01
CA PHE A 176 18.17 -2.23 -8.00
C PHE A 176 19.26 -2.96 -8.79
N ARG A 177 20.02 -3.85 -8.14
CA ARG A 177 21.02 -4.69 -8.82
C ARG A 177 20.34 -5.64 -9.80
N GLN A 178 19.22 -6.25 -9.38
CA GLN A 178 18.44 -7.13 -10.24
C GLN A 178 17.85 -6.40 -11.44
N ALA A 179 17.41 -5.15 -11.24
CA ALA A 179 16.89 -4.27 -12.29
C ALA A 179 17.98 -3.67 -13.21
N GLY A 180 19.26 -3.95 -12.94
CA GLY A 180 20.40 -3.37 -13.66
C GLY A 180 20.50 -1.85 -13.51
N MET A 181 19.97 -1.27 -12.44
CA MET A 181 19.99 0.18 -12.21
C MET A 181 21.33 0.66 -11.68
N LYS A 182 21.82 1.79 -12.21
CA LYS A 182 23.01 2.45 -11.68
C LYS A 182 22.59 3.38 -10.53
N LYS A 183 23.48 3.61 -9.56
CA LYS A 183 23.20 4.48 -8.40
C LYS A 183 22.61 5.85 -8.78
N ARG A 184 23.09 6.44 -9.89
CA ARG A 184 22.62 7.75 -10.39
C ARG A 184 21.16 7.75 -10.87
N ASP A 185 20.63 6.58 -11.22
CA ASP A 185 19.25 6.40 -11.71
C ASP A 185 18.29 6.11 -10.54
N ILE A 186 18.81 5.94 -9.31
CA ILE A 186 18.01 5.72 -8.11
C ILE A 186 17.69 7.08 -7.50
N GLN A 187 16.52 7.62 -7.84
CA GLN A 187 16.02 8.89 -7.33
C GLN A 187 14.65 8.67 -6.66
N PRO A 188 14.64 8.30 -5.36
CA PRO A 188 13.42 8.11 -4.61
C PRO A 188 12.63 9.39 -4.42
N VAL A 189 11.30 9.27 -4.41
CA VAL A 189 10.38 10.35 -4.03
C VAL A 189 9.58 9.91 -2.81
N ALA A 190 9.77 10.60 -1.69
CA ALA A 190 9.04 10.35 -0.44
C ALA A 190 7.61 10.91 -0.51
N MET A 191 6.64 10.16 0.01
CA MET A 191 5.21 10.48 -0.03
C MET A 191 4.71 10.97 1.32
N GLU A 192 5.20 12.13 1.77
CA GLU A 192 4.67 12.77 2.96
C GLU A 192 3.23 13.23 2.73
N MET A 193 2.31 12.92 3.64
CA MET A 193 0.89 13.28 3.50
C MET A 193 0.14 13.29 4.81
N LYS A 194 -0.97 14.05 4.81
CA LYS A 194 -1.95 14.08 5.88
C LYS A 194 -2.82 12.83 5.91
N ALA A 195 -3.30 12.48 7.08
CA ALA A 195 -4.29 11.42 7.26
C ALA A 195 -5.51 11.66 6.34
N GLY A 196 -6.02 10.58 5.74
CA GLY A 196 -7.07 10.59 4.73
C GLY A 196 -6.58 10.77 3.30
N SER A 197 -5.29 11.04 3.09
CA SER A 197 -4.65 10.92 1.77
C SER A 197 -4.35 9.45 1.45
N CYS A 198 -4.15 9.13 0.17
CA CYS A 198 -3.69 7.82 -0.24
C CYS A 198 -2.69 7.89 -1.39
N THR A 199 -1.96 6.79 -1.59
CA THR A 199 -1.21 6.54 -2.81
C THR A 199 -1.81 5.36 -3.56
N PHE A 200 -1.76 5.41 -4.88
CA PHE A 200 -1.95 4.24 -5.73
C PHE A 200 -0.63 3.91 -6.41
N HIS A 201 -0.23 2.64 -6.43
CA HIS A 201 0.99 2.21 -7.11
C HIS A 201 0.81 0.89 -7.83
N ASP A 202 1.35 0.79 -9.04
CA ASP A 202 1.43 -0.46 -9.82
C ASP A 202 2.23 -1.50 -9.03
N GLY A 203 1.81 -2.77 -9.09
CA GLY A 203 2.47 -3.84 -8.35
C GLY A 203 3.95 -4.04 -8.71
N ASN A 204 4.42 -3.53 -9.85
CA ASN A 204 5.83 -3.55 -10.25
C ASN A 204 6.61 -2.29 -9.86
N THR A 205 5.97 -1.30 -9.24
CA THR A 205 6.64 -0.07 -8.78
C THR A 205 7.52 -0.38 -7.56
N PHE A 206 8.74 0.14 -7.56
CA PHE A 206 9.68 -0.05 -6.47
C PHE A 206 9.28 0.91 -5.36
N HIS A 207 9.09 0.34 -4.17
CA HIS A 207 8.69 1.07 -2.96
C HIS A 207 9.19 0.40 -1.68
#